data_AF-A0AA97M1K1-F1
#
_entry.id   AF-A0AA97M1K1-F1
#
_cell.length_a   1.000
_cell.length_b   1.000
_cell.length_c   1.000
_cell.angle_alpha   90.00
_cell.angle_beta   90.00
_cell.angle_gamma   90.00
#
_symmetry.space_group_name_H-M   'P 1'
#
loop_
_entity.id
_entity.type
_entity.pdbx_description
1 polymer ?
#
loop_
_entity_poly.entity_id
_entity_poly.type
_entity_poly.pdbx_seq_one_letter_code
_entity_poly.pdbx_strand_id
1 'polypeptide(L)'
;MTSEDAKSTSDLELDLELRFFDGADDQLVDIARRYWSFDGVDESGAYPQWGCLVRDIDTAGWGRRLHVLAAAVSRAVLKGFSCAACGGELSLASRSTLQEVLDGAHEHDCVDCRPVLLEEAEKLSDPKRRARRQQHQERQLALQRVASAKQEWLHNRREAAYETYPLRWRPEEQVPPLSLYQELTALAVLRYAAKGGLVCAQARLTDRALVPHVEDFEALNELHNLGVLAIHPGTPLDSLVWEPATFQEAYAQAEGNLDNLPAARPAGRYWPFKTVFYVPFGSDASLAAKRLDKELTQRLARALKDHERYQALEELAVEVIAAETVRYFDYKLTQHHLPAVPGDHRPRLEEAAVRLARSRCLGDMYFCAWSAASSAATASKRHPSAPQENMTTHGVNRFEDRAKTLLDNPGEEVKTFEEDANFGLSALTRTLFYTVLDMNPMTTTLSQIRQQRPAPPTPPSPPRVAQPSTAPSAEDSKWTYPPLEESEFPSVELQARRLAEVAAHWSPEKVASGFEDVRQTITAVWEDGHPDRSTLIDAAAGLETYFHQLRSYLDSHQAALAMILAGGLRRELIGQCPDTFYAGQIVIGLLGDSLTPALDMDGSPPVS
;
A
#
# COMPACT_ATOMS: atom_id res chain seq x y z
N MET A 1 -23.34 -57.15 61.52
CA MET A 1 -21.88 -57.24 61.72
C MET A 1 -21.27 -56.30 60.71
N THR A 2 -21.28 -55.01 61.05
CA THR A 2 -20.25 -54.22 61.77
C THR A 2 -19.58 -53.32 60.73
N SER A 3 -20.27 -52.20 60.50
CA SER A 3 -19.77 -50.94 59.97
C SER A 3 -18.79 -50.34 60.99
N GLU A 4 -17.65 -51.00 61.17
CA GLU A 4 -16.54 -50.55 62.00
C GLU A 4 -15.26 -50.99 61.29
N ASP A 5 -14.83 -50.17 60.33
CA ASP A 5 -13.42 -49.97 59.93
C ASP A 5 -13.34 -48.94 58.78
N ALA A 6 -14.07 -47.83 58.91
CA ALA A 6 -13.68 -46.60 58.23
C ALA A 6 -12.62 -45.93 59.12
N LYS A 7 -11.41 -46.50 59.13
CA LYS A 7 -10.24 -45.76 59.62
C LYS A 7 -10.22 -44.45 58.86
N SER A 8 -10.30 -43.35 59.61
CA SER A 8 -10.11 -41.99 59.12
C SER A 8 -8.90 -41.98 58.17
N THR A 9 -9.16 -41.86 56.88
CA THR A 9 -8.16 -41.69 55.81
C THR A 9 -7.46 -40.33 55.90
N SER A 10 -7.75 -39.53 56.94
CA SER A 10 -7.26 -38.16 57.15
C SER A 10 -5.76 -38.04 57.40
N ASP A 11 -5.04 -39.13 57.64
CA ASP A 11 -3.63 -39.10 58.06
C ASP A 11 -2.71 -39.85 57.07
N LEU A 12 -3.10 -40.01 55.81
CA LEU A 12 -2.17 -40.44 54.75
C LEU A 12 -1.25 -39.28 54.36
N GLU A 13 -0.17 -39.12 55.13
CA GLU A 13 0.93 -38.22 54.78
C GLU A 13 1.68 -38.82 53.57
N LEU A 14 1.31 -38.38 52.38
CA LEU A 14 1.96 -38.79 51.13
C LEU A 14 3.29 -38.05 50.99
N ASP A 15 4.38 -38.74 51.34
CA ASP A 15 5.73 -38.23 51.15
C ASP A 15 6.25 -38.65 49.76
N LEU A 16 6.34 -37.67 48.84
CA LEU A 16 6.89 -37.84 47.50
C LEU A 16 8.35 -37.39 47.47
N GLU A 17 9.27 -38.35 47.53
CA GLU A 17 10.71 -38.08 47.49
C GLU A 17 11.21 -38.01 46.04
N LEU A 18 11.80 -36.89 45.64
CA LEU A 18 12.35 -36.72 44.30
C LEU A 18 13.87 -36.98 44.28
N ARG A 19 14.28 -38.08 43.67
CA ARG A 19 15.70 -38.46 43.48
C ARG A 19 16.16 -38.10 42.08
N PHE A 20 17.25 -37.33 41.94
CA PHE A 20 17.82 -36.96 40.64
C PHE A 20 19.04 -37.80 40.30
N PHE A 21 19.27 -38.02 39.00
CA PHE A 21 20.46 -38.72 38.52
C PHE A 21 21.69 -37.82 38.48
N ASP A 22 22.84 -38.36 38.88
CA ASP A 22 24.12 -37.65 38.81
C ASP A 22 24.47 -37.32 37.35
N GLY A 23 24.83 -36.05 37.10
CA GLY A 23 25.21 -35.57 35.76
C GLY A 23 24.03 -35.31 34.80
N ALA A 24 22.79 -35.32 35.29
CA ALA A 24 21.63 -34.91 34.51
C ALA A 24 21.74 -33.47 33.98
N ASP A 25 21.09 -33.19 32.85
CA ASP A 25 21.06 -31.85 32.25
C ASP A 25 20.19 -30.90 33.08
N ASP A 26 20.72 -29.73 33.46
CA ASP A 26 20.05 -28.78 34.36
C ASP A 26 18.66 -28.35 33.85
N GLN A 27 18.47 -28.23 32.53
CA GLN A 27 17.17 -27.88 31.96
C GLN A 27 16.14 -28.99 32.16
N LEU A 28 16.55 -30.25 31.99
CA LEU A 28 15.68 -31.38 32.27
C LEU A 28 15.39 -31.51 33.77
N VAL A 29 16.37 -31.21 34.63
CA VAL A 29 16.17 -31.16 36.09
C VAL A 29 15.12 -30.11 36.47
N ASP A 30 15.16 -28.91 35.89
CA ASP A 30 14.13 -27.89 36.12
C ASP A 30 12.75 -28.36 35.63
N ILE A 31 12.67 -28.93 34.43
CA ILE A 31 11.44 -29.53 33.90
C ILE A 31 10.89 -30.61 34.84
N ALA A 32 11.76 -31.49 35.35
CA ALA A 32 11.39 -32.56 36.27
C ALA A 32 10.94 -32.03 37.64
N ARG A 33 11.58 -30.98 38.19
CA ARG A 33 11.14 -30.31 39.43
C ARG A 33 9.74 -29.73 39.28
N ARG A 34 9.48 -29.00 38.19
CA ARG A 34 8.15 -28.43 37.92
C ARG A 34 7.13 -29.53 37.64
N TYR A 35 7.51 -30.57 36.93
CA TYR A 35 6.63 -31.72 36.64
C TYR A 35 6.28 -32.50 37.91
N TRP A 36 7.19 -32.68 38.86
CA TRP A 36 6.93 -33.40 40.11
C TRP A 36 6.58 -32.48 41.29
N SER A 37 6.35 -31.17 41.05
CA SER A 37 5.93 -30.22 42.08
C SER A 37 4.56 -30.63 42.62
N PHE A 38 4.55 -31.21 43.81
CA PHE A 38 3.39 -31.77 44.48
C PHE A 38 3.09 -30.96 45.73
N ASP A 39 1.88 -30.40 45.80
CA ASP A 39 1.47 -29.50 46.89
C ASP A 39 0.65 -30.23 47.96
N GLY A 40 0.24 -31.48 47.68
CA GLY A 40 -0.55 -32.32 48.58
C GLY A 40 -1.74 -32.95 47.87
N VAL A 41 -2.72 -33.39 48.64
CA VAL A 41 -4.05 -33.82 48.14
C VAL A 41 -5.09 -32.78 48.53
N ASP A 42 -6.20 -32.76 47.79
CA ASP A 42 -7.33 -31.90 48.12
C ASP A 42 -7.98 -32.28 49.48
N GLU A 43 -8.94 -31.47 49.93
CA GLU A 43 -9.61 -31.68 51.23
C GLU A 43 -10.31 -33.04 51.35
N SER A 44 -10.67 -33.65 50.21
CA SER A 44 -11.29 -34.98 50.16
C SER A 44 -10.28 -36.12 50.22
N GLY A 45 -8.99 -35.83 50.04
CA GLY A 45 -7.92 -36.81 49.90
C GLY A 45 -7.96 -37.58 48.58
N ALA A 46 -8.87 -37.23 47.66
CA ALA A 46 -9.14 -38.00 46.44
C ALA A 46 -8.33 -37.51 45.23
N TYR A 47 -7.89 -36.25 45.22
CA TYR A 47 -7.23 -35.67 44.05
C TYR A 47 -5.86 -35.04 44.40
N PRO A 48 -4.77 -35.38 43.68
CA PRO A 48 -3.47 -34.78 43.88
C PRO A 48 -3.46 -33.34 43.36
N GLN A 49 -2.96 -32.43 44.19
CA GLN A 49 -2.73 -31.04 43.86
C GLN A 49 -1.27 -30.85 43.41
N TRP A 50 -1.10 -30.37 42.18
CA TRP A 50 0.22 -30.14 41.59
C TRP A 50 0.51 -28.65 41.54
N GLY A 51 1.68 -28.24 42.02
CA GLY A 51 2.07 -26.82 42.06
C GLY A 51 2.32 -26.16 40.70
N CYS A 52 2.37 -26.95 39.62
CA CYS A 52 2.45 -26.45 38.25
C CYS A 52 1.60 -27.28 37.30
N LEU A 53 0.80 -26.64 36.43
CA LEU A 53 0.05 -27.35 35.39
C LEU A 53 1.01 -27.83 34.30
N VAL A 54 0.76 -29.03 33.77
CA VAL A 54 1.57 -29.65 32.70
C VAL A 54 1.71 -28.74 31.47
N ARG A 55 0.67 -27.99 31.13
CA ARG A 55 0.66 -27.05 29.99
C ARG A 55 1.52 -25.79 30.19
N ASP A 56 1.85 -25.46 31.44
CA ASP A 56 2.60 -24.25 31.80
C ASP A 56 4.11 -24.53 31.93
N ILE A 57 4.54 -25.79 31.81
CA ILE A 57 5.94 -26.18 31.85
C ILE A 57 6.56 -25.99 30.45
N ASP A 58 7.39 -24.96 30.30
CA ASP A 58 8.19 -24.77 29.09
C ASP A 58 9.21 -25.91 28.96
N THR A 59 9.08 -26.70 27.89
CA THR A 59 9.99 -27.82 27.64
C THR A 59 11.23 -27.41 26.85
N ALA A 60 11.41 -26.13 26.49
CA ALA A 60 12.57 -25.63 25.74
C ALA A 60 12.91 -26.47 24.50
N GLY A 61 11.90 -27.06 23.85
CA GLY A 61 12.06 -27.93 22.69
C GLY A 61 12.53 -29.37 22.97
N TRP A 62 12.57 -29.82 24.24
CA TRP A 62 12.93 -31.20 24.60
C TRP A 62 11.89 -32.25 24.17
N GLY A 63 10.64 -31.84 23.98
CA GLY A 63 9.53 -32.69 23.55
C GLY A 63 8.23 -32.31 24.26
N ARG A 64 7.13 -32.99 23.92
CA ARG A 64 5.81 -32.75 24.55
C ARG A 64 5.48 -33.74 25.68
N ARG A 65 6.22 -34.84 25.80
CA ARG A 65 5.97 -35.90 26.78
C ARG A 65 6.70 -35.63 28.09
N LEU A 66 6.15 -34.73 28.91
CA LEU A 66 6.77 -34.28 30.16
C LEU A 66 7.11 -35.40 31.15
N HIS A 67 6.30 -36.46 31.24
CA HIS A 67 6.61 -37.62 32.08
C HIS A 67 7.87 -38.36 31.63
N VAL A 68 8.11 -38.47 30.31
CA VAL A 68 9.35 -39.05 29.76
C VAL A 68 10.54 -38.15 30.04
N LEU A 69 10.37 -36.82 29.88
CA LEU A 69 11.42 -35.84 30.20
C LEU A 69 11.81 -35.91 31.67
N ALA A 70 10.82 -35.99 32.57
CA ALA A 70 11.06 -36.09 34.00
C ALA A 70 11.69 -37.43 34.40
N ALA A 71 11.23 -38.54 33.79
CA ALA A 71 11.81 -39.88 34.00
C ALA A 71 13.24 -40.00 33.44
N ALA A 72 13.66 -39.15 32.50
CA ALA A 72 15.03 -39.13 31.99
C ALA A 72 16.07 -38.68 33.03
N VAL A 73 15.65 -37.91 34.05
CA VAL A 73 16.57 -37.28 35.01
C VAL A 73 16.20 -37.46 36.47
N SER A 74 15.03 -38.01 36.76
CA SER A 74 14.53 -38.14 38.14
C SER A 74 13.69 -39.39 38.35
N ARG A 75 13.52 -39.74 39.63
CA ARG A 75 12.57 -40.73 40.15
C ARG A 75 11.77 -40.07 41.27
N ALA A 76 10.47 -39.93 41.07
CA ALA A 76 9.54 -39.50 42.10
C ALA A 76 9.06 -40.75 42.86
N VAL A 77 9.60 -40.97 44.05
CA VAL A 77 9.39 -42.17 44.86
C VAL A 77 8.33 -41.89 45.90
N LEU A 78 7.25 -42.68 45.88
CA LEU A 78 6.17 -42.58 46.84
C LEU A 78 6.45 -43.51 48.03
N LYS A 79 6.71 -42.94 49.20
CA LYS A 79 7.07 -43.75 50.39
C LYS A 79 5.89 -44.56 50.90
N GLY A 80 6.19 -45.78 51.39
CA GLY A 80 5.19 -46.70 51.93
C GLY A 80 4.46 -47.55 50.88
N PHE A 81 4.72 -47.33 49.59
CA PHE A 81 4.16 -48.12 48.49
C PHE A 81 5.24 -48.94 47.79
N SER A 82 4.89 -50.15 47.37
CA SER A 82 5.80 -51.07 46.70
C SER A 82 5.37 -51.35 45.26
N CYS A 83 6.34 -51.49 44.37
CA CYS A 83 6.13 -51.90 42.98
C CYS A 83 5.62 -53.35 42.91
N ALA A 84 4.57 -53.59 42.13
CA ALA A 84 4.00 -54.93 41.95
C ALA A 84 4.97 -55.90 41.23
N ALA A 85 5.78 -55.41 40.29
CA ALA A 85 6.71 -56.22 39.53
C ALA A 85 8.03 -56.55 40.26
N CYS A 86 8.63 -55.59 40.96
CA CYS A 86 9.97 -55.77 41.57
C CYS A 86 9.99 -55.77 43.10
N GLY A 87 8.89 -55.42 43.77
CA GLY A 87 8.80 -55.36 45.24
C GLY A 87 9.56 -54.19 45.90
N GLY A 88 10.29 -53.37 45.12
CA GLY A 88 10.98 -52.16 45.63
C GLY A 88 10.02 -50.98 45.86
N GLU A 89 10.54 -49.84 46.34
CA GLU A 89 9.76 -48.60 46.51
C GLU A 89 9.11 -48.17 45.18
N LEU A 90 7.85 -47.71 45.22
CA LEU A 90 7.12 -47.32 44.02
C LEU A 90 7.62 -45.97 43.48
N SER A 91 8.37 -46.00 42.37
CA SER A 91 8.68 -44.80 41.58
C SER A 91 7.58 -44.54 40.55
N LEU A 92 7.00 -43.34 40.56
CA LEU A 92 5.82 -43.00 39.75
C LEU A 92 6.16 -42.83 38.27
N ALA A 93 5.45 -43.54 37.39
CA ALA A 93 5.63 -43.45 35.93
C ALA A 93 5.09 -42.13 35.34
N SER A 94 4.09 -41.54 35.96
CA SER A 94 3.47 -40.27 35.58
C SER A 94 2.65 -39.71 36.74
N ARG A 95 2.19 -38.45 36.62
CA ARG A 95 1.21 -37.88 37.56
C ARG A 95 -0.08 -38.69 37.68
N SER A 96 -0.53 -39.33 36.60
CA SER A 96 -1.72 -40.18 36.61
C SER A 96 -1.54 -41.44 37.46
N THR A 97 -0.31 -41.95 37.58
CA THR A 97 -0.01 -43.09 38.44
C THR A 97 -0.25 -42.76 39.92
N LEU A 98 -0.02 -41.51 40.34
CA LEU A 98 -0.38 -41.09 41.69
C LEU A 98 -1.90 -41.08 41.90
N GLN A 99 -2.66 -40.58 40.93
CA GLN A 99 -4.13 -40.61 40.98
C GLN A 99 -4.64 -42.04 41.12
N GLU A 100 -4.14 -42.98 40.31
CA GLU A 100 -4.56 -44.38 40.37
C GLU A 100 -4.26 -45.02 41.74
N VAL A 101 -3.12 -44.70 42.35
CA VAL A 101 -2.78 -45.14 43.71
C VAL A 101 -3.77 -44.58 44.74
N LEU A 102 -4.18 -43.31 44.61
CA LEU A 102 -5.18 -42.68 45.48
C LEU A 102 -6.58 -43.28 45.29
N ASP A 103 -6.91 -43.69 44.06
CA ASP A 103 -8.15 -44.39 43.73
C ASP A 103 -8.18 -45.84 44.27
N GLY A 104 -7.09 -46.29 44.94
CA GLY A 104 -7.00 -47.59 45.60
C GLY A 104 -6.53 -48.71 44.68
N ALA A 105 -5.97 -48.42 43.51
CA ALA A 105 -5.33 -49.45 42.71
C ALA A 105 -4.02 -49.90 43.37
N HIS A 106 -3.89 -51.21 43.58
CA HIS A 106 -2.78 -51.81 44.33
C HIS A 106 -1.69 -52.43 43.44
N GLU A 107 -1.92 -52.50 42.13
CA GLU A 107 -1.03 -53.15 41.16
C GLU A 107 -0.41 -52.12 40.22
N HIS A 108 0.65 -51.44 40.70
CA HIS A 108 1.40 -50.49 39.89
C HIS A 108 2.86 -50.90 39.72
N ASP A 109 3.31 -50.88 38.47
CA ASP A 109 4.71 -51.03 38.11
C ASP A 109 5.42 -49.69 38.21
N CYS A 110 6.58 -49.69 38.87
CA CYS A 110 7.44 -48.52 38.97
C CYS A 110 8.03 -48.13 37.61
N VAL A 111 8.57 -46.91 37.50
CA VAL A 111 9.24 -46.41 36.27
C VAL A 111 10.25 -47.41 35.75
N ASP A 112 11.02 -48.02 36.65
CA ASP A 112 12.13 -48.91 36.32
C ASP A 112 11.67 -50.29 35.83
N CYS A 113 10.40 -50.66 36.08
CA CYS A 113 9.79 -51.87 35.55
C CYS A 113 9.11 -51.65 34.18
N ARG A 114 9.13 -50.42 33.64
CA ARG A 114 8.53 -50.07 32.34
C ARG A 114 9.61 -49.87 31.26
N PRO A 115 10.02 -50.91 30.52
CA PRO A 115 11.16 -50.84 29.61
C PRO A 115 10.99 -49.81 28.49
N VAL A 116 9.76 -49.64 27.97
CA VAL A 116 9.48 -48.64 26.92
C VAL A 116 9.74 -47.22 27.41
N LEU A 117 9.37 -46.91 28.66
CA LEU A 117 9.60 -45.58 29.24
C LEU A 117 11.09 -45.35 29.50
N LEU A 118 11.81 -46.37 29.99
CA LEU A 118 13.26 -46.31 30.18
C LEU A 118 14.01 -46.11 28.87
N GLU A 119 13.66 -46.83 27.81
CA GLU A 119 14.28 -46.65 26.49
C GLU A 119 14.04 -45.25 25.92
N GLU A 120 12.85 -44.66 26.10
CA GLU A 120 12.56 -43.28 25.68
C GLU A 120 13.32 -42.25 26.53
N ALA A 121 13.42 -42.49 27.84
CA ALA A 121 14.18 -41.69 28.80
C ALA A 121 15.68 -41.71 28.50
N GLU A 122 16.26 -42.88 28.22
CA GLU A 122 17.67 -43.04 27.88
C GLU A 122 18.04 -42.32 26.57
N LYS A 123 17.15 -42.37 25.56
CA LYS A 123 17.31 -41.60 24.30
C LYS A 123 17.34 -40.08 24.50
N LEU A 124 16.85 -39.57 25.63
CA LEU A 124 16.93 -38.14 25.96
C LEU A 124 18.28 -37.77 26.60
N SER A 125 18.89 -38.71 27.31
CA SER A 125 20.18 -38.58 27.99
C SER A 125 21.39 -38.86 27.08
N ASP A 126 21.19 -39.24 25.81
CA ASP A 126 22.26 -39.44 24.82
C ASP A 126 23.14 -38.17 24.65
N PRO A 127 24.46 -38.23 24.96
CA PRO A 127 25.39 -37.12 24.78
C PRO A 127 25.40 -36.52 23.38
N LYS A 128 25.16 -37.32 22.32
CA LYS A 128 25.11 -36.82 20.93
C LYS A 128 23.92 -35.90 20.72
N ARG A 129 22.78 -36.20 21.35
CA ARG A 129 21.58 -35.37 21.27
C ARG A 129 21.72 -34.10 22.09
N ARG A 130 22.47 -34.14 23.19
CA ARG A 130 22.87 -32.95 23.96
C ARG A 130 23.76 -32.03 23.14
N ALA A 131 24.84 -32.56 22.55
CA ALA A 131 25.75 -31.80 21.69
C ALA A 131 25.05 -31.17 20.48
N ARG A 132 24.16 -31.91 19.78
CA ARG A 132 23.36 -31.36 18.67
C ARG A 132 22.46 -30.20 19.09
N ARG A 133 21.91 -30.26 20.31
CA ARG A 133 21.06 -29.19 20.84
C ARG A 133 21.85 -27.96 21.23
N GLN A 134 22.99 -28.14 21.89
CA GLN A 134 23.90 -27.03 22.17
C GLN A 134 24.31 -26.34 20.86
N GLN A 135 24.73 -27.10 19.85
CA GLN A 135 25.04 -26.55 18.52
C GLN A 135 23.84 -25.83 17.88
N HIS A 136 22.63 -26.37 18.02
CA HIS A 136 21.42 -25.72 17.51
C HIS A 136 21.14 -24.41 18.26
N GLN A 137 21.23 -24.40 19.59
CA GLN A 137 21.05 -23.20 20.43
C GLN A 137 22.10 -22.14 20.10
N GLU A 138 23.37 -22.51 19.99
CA GLU A 138 24.45 -21.60 19.56
C GLU A 138 24.17 -21.00 18.18
N ARG A 139 23.71 -21.83 17.23
CA ARG A 139 23.33 -21.35 15.90
C ARG A 139 22.13 -20.40 15.96
N GLN A 140 21.11 -20.68 16.77
CA GLN A 140 19.96 -19.81 16.95
C GLN A 140 20.36 -18.47 17.58
N LEU A 141 21.20 -18.49 18.62
CA LEU A 141 21.75 -17.30 19.24
C LEU A 141 22.58 -16.48 18.24
N ALA A 142 23.40 -17.13 17.42
CA ALA A 142 24.16 -16.46 16.36
C ALA A 142 23.24 -15.80 15.32
N LEU A 143 22.18 -16.50 14.87
CA LEU A 143 21.19 -15.94 13.95
C LEU A 143 20.42 -14.77 14.55
N GLN A 144 20.04 -14.87 15.83
CA GLN A 144 19.40 -13.78 16.56
C GLN A 144 20.31 -12.56 16.66
N ARG A 145 21.60 -12.74 16.99
CA ARG A 145 22.58 -11.65 17.02
C ARG A 145 22.71 -10.95 15.66
N VAL A 146 22.79 -11.72 14.57
CA VAL A 146 22.84 -11.17 13.21
C VAL A 146 21.56 -10.39 12.88
N ALA A 147 20.39 -10.93 13.25
CA ALA A 147 19.11 -10.26 13.02
C ALA A 147 19.00 -8.94 13.81
N SER A 148 19.38 -8.94 15.08
CA SER A 148 19.40 -7.73 15.93
C SER A 148 20.36 -6.67 15.38
N ALA A 149 21.59 -7.06 15.02
CA ALA A 149 22.56 -6.15 14.41
C ALA A 149 22.05 -5.57 13.08
N LYS A 150 21.34 -6.36 12.28
CA LYS A 150 20.70 -5.88 11.04
C LYS A 150 19.60 -4.84 11.33
N GLN A 151 18.79 -5.06 12.36
CA GLN A 151 17.74 -4.10 12.76
C GLN A 151 18.35 -2.78 13.25
N GLU A 152 19.39 -2.84 14.08
CA GLU A 152 20.13 -1.67 14.55
C GLU A 152 20.79 -0.91 13.39
N TRP A 153 21.41 -1.62 12.46
CA TRP A 153 22.00 -1.01 11.27
C TRP A 153 20.95 -0.31 10.38
N LEU A 154 19.75 -0.89 10.23
CA LEU A 154 18.64 -0.25 9.52
C LEU A 154 18.08 0.96 10.27
N HIS A 155 18.06 0.93 11.61
CA HIS A 155 17.71 2.08 12.43
C HIS A 155 18.72 3.22 12.22
N ASN A 156 20.02 2.93 12.26
CA ASN A 156 21.07 3.91 12.00
C ASN A 156 21.00 4.50 10.59
N ARG A 157 20.64 3.71 9.57
CA ARG A 157 20.33 4.25 8.22
C ARG A 157 19.20 5.26 8.26
N ARG A 158 18.12 4.95 8.98
CA ARG A 158 16.99 5.87 9.09
C ARG A 158 17.38 7.18 9.75
N GLU A 159 18.12 7.14 10.86
CA GLU A 159 18.65 8.35 11.51
C GLU A 159 19.56 9.16 10.57
N ALA A 160 20.48 8.51 9.86
CA ALA A 160 21.34 9.18 8.88
C ALA A 160 20.54 9.84 7.73
N ALA A 161 19.40 9.24 7.31
CA ALA A 161 18.50 9.86 6.34
C ALA A 161 17.80 11.11 6.93
N TYR A 162 17.35 11.06 8.19
CA TYR A 162 16.77 12.23 8.88
C TYR A 162 17.77 13.37 9.00
N GLU A 163 19.03 13.07 9.30
CA GLU A 163 20.10 14.07 9.41
C GLU A 163 20.45 14.71 8.05
N THR A 164 20.52 13.88 6.99
CA THR A 164 20.87 14.34 5.64
C THR A 164 19.73 15.13 4.99
N TYR A 165 18.49 14.70 5.21
CA TYR A 165 17.29 15.28 4.60
C TYR A 165 16.29 15.76 5.67
N PRO A 166 16.68 16.75 6.50
CA PRO A 166 15.83 17.21 7.58
C PRO A 166 14.58 17.89 7.05
N LEU A 167 13.47 17.73 7.78
CA LEU A 167 12.24 18.45 7.50
C LEU A 167 12.41 19.93 7.86
N ARG A 168 12.49 20.80 6.84
CA ARG A 168 12.76 22.23 6.99
C ARG A 168 11.69 23.04 6.26
N TRP A 169 10.72 23.51 7.04
CA TRP A 169 9.67 24.43 6.61
C TRP A 169 10.20 25.85 6.50
N ARG A 170 9.85 26.55 5.42
CA ARG A 170 10.32 27.89 5.06
C ARG A 170 9.15 28.78 4.65
N PRO A 171 8.21 29.07 5.57
CA PRO A 171 7.00 29.81 5.25
C PRO A 171 7.25 31.24 4.79
N GLU A 172 8.37 31.87 5.16
CA GLU A 172 8.67 33.25 4.77
C GLU A 172 9.47 33.34 3.47
N GLU A 173 10.07 32.24 3.00
CA GLU A 173 10.85 32.23 1.78
C GLU A 173 9.93 32.34 0.55
N GLN A 174 10.37 33.10 -0.45
CA GLN A 174 9.66 33.22 -1.71
C GLN A 174 9.95 32.02 -2.60
N VAL A 175 8.96 31.59 -3.38
CA VAL A 175 9.17 30.55 -4.39
C VAL A 175 10.20 31.08 -5.40
N PRO A 176 11.26 30.31 -5.70
CA PRO A 176 12.32 30.75 -6.61
C PRO A 176 11.75 31.15 -7.97
N PRO A 177 12.48 31.99 -8.74
CA PRO A 177 12.13 32.25 -10.12
C PRO A 177 12.23 30.94 -10.92
N LEU A 178 11.19 30.63 -11.68
CA LEU A 178 11.08 29.41 -12.48
C LEU A 178 10.82 29.79 -13.95
N SER A 179 11.33 28.97 -14.87
CA SER A 179 10.90 29.03 -16.26
C SER A 179 9.43 28.61 -16.38
N LEU A 180 8.76 28.98 -17.48
CA LEU A 180 7.37 28.60 -17.72
C LEU A 180 7.17 27.08 -17.69
N TYR A 181 8.12 26.34 -18.28
CA TYR A 181 8.14 24.88 -18.24
C TYR A 181 8.21 24.36 -16.79
N GLN A 182 9.15 24.88 -16.00
CA GLN A 182 9.31 24.49 -14.59
C GLN A 182 8.08 24.84 -13.74
N GLU A 183 7.44 26.00 -13.98
CA GLU A 183 6.18 26.38 -13.32
C GLU A 183 5.06 25.38 -13.62
N LEU A 184 4.90 24.98 -14.88
CA LEU A 184 3.92 23.99 -15.32
C LEU A 184 4.21 22.59 -14.78
N THR A 185 5.47 22.14 -14.84
CA THR A 185 5.91 20.86 -14.29
C THR A 185 5.67 20.81 -12.79
N ALA A 186 6.04 21.85 -12.05
CA ALA A 186 5.77 21.93 -10.62
C ALA A 186 4.26 21.86 -10.32
N LEU A 187 3.44 22.61 -11.06
CA LEU A 187 1.98 22.57 -10.89
C LEU A 187 1.40 21.17 -11.23
N ALA A 188 1.91 20.52 -12.28
CA ALA A 188 1.52 19.16 -12.64
C ALA A 188 1.87 18.15 -11.53
N VAL A 189 3.09 18.24 -10.97
CA VAL A 189 3.51 17.41 -9.82
C VAL A 189 2.54 17.58 -8.64
N LEU A 190 2.20 18.82 -8.29
CA LEU A 190 1.32 19.09 -7.15
C LEU A 190 -0.08 18.52 -7.32
N ARG A 191 -0.62 18.58 -8.54
CA ARG A 191 -2.01 18.16 -8.80
C ARG A 191 -2.17 16.67 -9.04
N TYR A 192 -1.16 16.03 -9.61
CA TYR A 192 -1.25 14.63 -10.01
C TYR A 192 -0.42 13.68 -9.15
N ALA A 193 0.65 14.14 -8.51
CA ALA A 193 1.53 13.29 -7.70
C ALA A 193 1.44 13.55 -6.18
N ALA A 194 0.78 14.62 -5.72
CA ALA A 194 0.69 14.93 -4.30
C ALA A 194 -0.51 14.28 -3.58
N LYS A 195 -0.30 13.76 -2.36
CA LYS A 195 -1.34 13.34 -1.41
C LYS A 195 -1.03 13.91 -0.04
N GLY A 196 -1.97 14.68 0.53
CA GLY A 196 -1.75 15.32 1.84
C GLY A 196 -0.59 16.33 1.86
N GLY A 197 -0.19 16.84 0.69
CA GLY A 197 0.95 17.77 0.54
C GLY A 197 2.31 17.10 0.36
N LEU A 198 2.40 15.78 0.48
CA LEU A 198 3.59 15.01 0.11
C LEU A 198 3.49 14.54 -1.33
N VAL A 199 4.58 14.62 -2.08
CA VAL A 199 4.69 14.19 -3.48
C VAL A 199 5.25 12.79 -3.52
N CYS A 200 4.47 11.84 -4.04
CA CYS A 200 4.83 10.43 -4.18
C CYS A 200 4.58 9.98 -5.61
N ALA A 201 5.53 10.24 -6.52
CA ALA A 201 5.38 10.00 -7.95
C ALA A 201 4.98 8.55 -8.27
N GLN A 202 5.71 7.55 -7.75
CA GLN A 202 5.42 6.13 -8.03
C GLN A 202 4.01 5.69 -7.65
N ALA A 203 3.45 6.19 -6.55
CA ALA A 203 2.14 5.75 -6.08
C ALA A 203 0.96 6.37 -6.85
N ARG A 204 1.21 7.39 -7.69
CA ARG A 204 0.15 8.23 -8.26
C ARG A 204 0.23 8.39 -9.78
N LEU A 205 1.41 8.20 -10.35
CA LEU A 205 1.67 8.29 -11.78
C LEU A 205 1.73 6.91 -12.46
N THR A 206 1.16 5.87 -11.84
CA THR A 206 1.22 4.49 -12.36
C THR A 206 0.70 4.37 -13.78
N ASP A 207 -0.30 5.18 -14.14
CA ASP A 207 -0.97 5.10 -15.45
C ASP A 207 -0.71 6.33 -16.33
N ARG A 208 0.13 7.28 -15.89
CA ARG A 208 0.35 8.56 -16.58
C ARG A 208 1.78 9.06 -16.40
N ALA A 209 2.44 9.41 -17.50
CA ALA A 209 3.69 10.14 -17.44
C ALA A 209 3.48 11.53 -16.81
N LEU A 210 4.46 12.02 -16.05
CA LEU A 210 4.46 13.40 -15.55
C LEU A 210 4.62 14.38 -16.72
N VAL A 211 5.59 14.10 -17.59
CA VAL A 211 5.96 14.96 -18.72
C VAL A 211 6.08 14.13 -20.02
N PRO A 212 5.85 14.73 -21.19
CA PRO A 212 5.76 13.94 -22.43
C PRO A 212 7.09 13.69 -23.16
N HIS A 213 8.16 14.47 -22.91
CA HIS A 213 9.41 14.42 -23.69
C HIS A 213 10.68 14.06 -22.91
N VAL A 214 10.71 14.25 -21.59
CA VAL A 214 11.83 13.82 -20.73
C VAL A 214 11.39 12.68 -19.83
N GLU A 215 12.35 11.97 -19.26
CA GLU A 215 12.03 10.95 -18.27
C GLU A 215 11.54 11.65 -16.99
N ASP A 216 10.45 11.15 -16.39
CA ASP A 216 9.80 11.80 -15.23
C ASP A 216 10.77 12.09 -14.07
N PHE A 217 11.82 11.29 -13.93
CA PHE A 217 12.83 11.48 -12.89
C PHE A 217 13.71 12.71 -13.13
N GLU A 218 13.98 13.10 -14.39
CA GLU A 218 14.76 14.30 -14.71
C GLU A 218 13.99 15.55 -14.30
N ALA A 219 12.69 15.60 -14.59
CA ALA A 219 11.81 16.67 -14.19
C ALA A 219 11.73 16.82 -12.65
N LEU A 220 11.60 15.71 -11.92
CA LEU A 220 11.61 15.73 -10.45
C LEU A 220 12.96 16.19 -9.89
N ASN A 221 14.08 15.72 -10.46
CA ASN A 221 15.42 16.15 -10.08
C ASN A 221 15.64 17.64 -10.33
N GLU A 222 15.18 18.16 -11.46
CA GLU A 222 15.29 19.58 -11.79
C GLU A 222 14.54 20.43 -10.76
N LEU A 223 13.28 20.09 -10.45
CA LEU A 223 12.51 20.77 -9.41
C LEU A 223 13.15 20.67 -8.02
N HIS A 224 13.79 19.55 -7.71
CA HIS A 224 14.55 19.41 -6.47
C HIS A 224 15.79 20.31 -6.45
N ASN A 225 16.58 20.33 -7.52
CA ASN A 225 17.79 21.13 -7.65
C ASN A 225 17.49 22.63 -7.60
N LEU A 226 16.32 23.05 -8.10
CA LEU A 226 15.83 24.43 -8.01
C LEU A 226 15.28 24.79 -6.62
N GLY A 227 15.21 23.84 -5.69
CA GLY A 227 14.67 24.04 -4.35
C GLY A 227 13.14 24.13 -4.29
N VAL A 228 12.44 23.79 -5.38
CA VAL A 228 10.96 23.73 -5.41
C VAL A 228 10.46 22.54 -4.60
N LEU A 229 11.18 21.41 -4.69
CA LEU A 229 10.93 20.19 -3.95
C LEU A 229 12.10 19.88 -3.01
N ALA A 230 11.81 19.40 -1.81
CA ALA A 230 12.79 18.87 -0.88
C ALA A 230 12.49 17.39 -0.58
N ILE A 231 13.53 16.59 -0.33
CA ILE A 231 13.38 15.18 0.02
C ILE A 231 12.82 15.07 1.44
N HIS A 232 11.69 14.39 1.60
CA HIS A 232 11.08 14.15 2.90
C HIS A 232 11.87 13.10 3.68
N PRO A 233 12.14 13.26 4.98
CA PRO A 233 12.94 12.29 5.74
C PRO A 233 12.26 10.92 5.90
N GLY A 234 10.93 10.87 5.80
CA GLY A 234 10.15 9.63 5.75
C GLY A 234 10.27 8.87 4.42
N THR A 235 11.16 9.28 3.53
CA THR A 235 11.46 8.60 2.27
C THR A 235 11.92 7.15 2.52
N PRO A 236 11.43 6.16 1.74
CA PRO A 236 11.87 4.78 1.84
C PRO A 236 13.39 4.63 1.72
N LEU A 237 14.02 3.81 2.57
CA LEU A 237 15.47 3.66 2.58
C LEU A 237 16.03 3.07 1.27
N ASP A 238 15.23 2.35 0.49
CA ASP A 238 15.63 1.78 -0.80
C ASP A 238 15.54 2.80 -1.96
N SER A 239 14.98 3.99 -1.72
CA SER A 239 15.03 5.08 -2.71
C SER A 239 16.34 5.87 -2.64
N LEU A 240 17.08 5.78 -1.54
CA LEU A 240 18.38 6.43 -1.37
C LEU A 240 19.50 5.47 -1.77
N VAL A 241 20.58 5.99 -2.34
CA VAL A 241 21.80 5.21 -2.59
C VAL A 241 22.66 5.26 -1.34
N TRP A 242 23.09 4.10 -0.83
CA TRP A 242 23.80 3.96 0.44
C TRP A 242 25.21 3.43 0.24
N GLU A 243 26.09 3.84 1.14
CA GLU A 243 27.43 3.28 1.29
C GLU A 243 27.64 2.91 2.77
N PRO A 244 27.77 1.61 3.11
CA PRO A 244 27.59 0.42 2.26
C PRO A 244 26.16 0.25 1.75
N ALA A 245 25.98 -0.42 0.61
CA ALA A 245 24.66 -0.53 -0.04
C ALA A 245 23.75 -1.52 0.71
N THR A 246 24.34 -2.61 1.21
CA THR A 246 23.63 -3.70 1.90
C THR A 246 24.25 -4.03 3.26
N PHE A 247 23.45 -4.67 4.13
CA PHE A 247 23.96 -5.17 5.42
C PHE A 247 25.06 -6.22 5.22
N GLN A 248 24.97 -7.03 4.17
CA GLN A 248 25.96 -8.05 3.83
C GLN A 248 27.31 -7.42 3.45
N GLU A 249 27.31 -6.32 2.71
CA GLU A 249 28.52 -5.56 2.43
C GLU A 249 29.10 -4.95 3.71
N ALA A 250 28.28 -4.34 4.56
CA ALA A 250 28.73 -3.81 5.84
C ALA A 250 29.33 -4.90 6.74
N TYR A 251 28.70 -6.08 6.79
CA TYR A 251 29.17 -7.25 7.53
C TYR A 251 30.48 -7.80 6.97
N ALA A 252 30.62 -7.86 5.65
CA ALA A 252 31.86 -8.27 5.00
C ALA A 252 33.00 -7.28 5.24
N GLN A 253 32.72 -5.97 5.18
CA GLN A 253 33.69 -4.90 5.49
C GLN A 253 34.13 -4.93 6.96
N ALA A 254 33.24 -5.34 7.87
CA ALA A 254 33.57 -5.55 9.27
C ALA A 254 34.23 -6.92 9.54
N GLU A 255 34.61 -7.67 8.51
CA GLU A 255 35.21 -9.01 8.60
C GLU A 255 34.39 -10.00 9.46
N GLY A 256 33.07 -9.84 9.45
CA GLY A 256 32.14 -10.65 10.24
C GLY A 256 31.96 -10.20 11.70
N ASN A 257 32.56 -9.08 12.11
CA ASN A 257 32.36 -8.52 13.45
C ASN A 257 31.08 -7.67 13.50
N LEU A 258 30.05 -8.18 14.18
CA LEU A 258 28.77 -7.49 14.36
C LEU A 258 28.87 -6.20 15.19
N ASP A 259 29.86 -6.10 16.07
CA ASP A 259 30.02 -4.95 16.98
C ASP A 259 30.80 -3.80 16.31
N ASN A 260 31.35 -4.02 15.10
CA ASN A 260 32.14 -3.04 14.36
C ASN A 260 31.59 -2.79 12.94
N LEU A 261 30.27 -2.84 12.78
CA LEU A 261 29.63 -2.55 11.50
C LEU A 261 29.83 -1.07 11.13
N PRO A 262 30.29 -0.76 9.90
CA PRO A 262 30.40 0.63 9.46
C PRO A 262 29.02 1.30 9.40
N ALA A 263 28.96 2.53 9.87
CA ALA A 263 27.75 3.35 9.78
C ALA A 263 27.43 3.63 8.30
N ALA A 264 26.21 3.29 7.90
CA ALA A 264 25.74 3.54 6.54
C ALA A 264 25.42 5.02 6.33
N ARG A 265 25.88 5.57 5.20
CA ARG A 265 25.67 6.99 4.85
C ARG A 265 25.00 7.10 3.47
N PRO A 266 24.12 8.09 3.25
CA PRO A 266 23.60 8.38 1.92
C PRO A 266 24.73 8.88 1.00
N ALA A 267 24.86 8.30 -0.19
CA ALA A 267 25.89 8.63 -1.18
C ALA A 267 25.58 9.91 -1.98
N GLY A 268 24.69 10.77 -1.49
CA GLY A 268 24.20 11.96 -2.21
C GLY A 268 23.39 11.69 -3.47
N ARG A 269 23.09 10.42 -3.78
CA ARG A 269 22.26 9.99 -4.92
C ARG A 269 20.98 9.31 -4.43
N TYR A 270 19.93 9.39 -5.24
CA TYR A 270 18.63 8.82 -4.94
C TYR A 270 17.86 8.49 -6.22
N TRP A 271 16.77 7.73 -6.07
CA TRP A 271 15.86 7.29 -7.12
C TRP A 271 14.58 8.15 -7.09
N PRO A 272 14.43 9.17 -7.97
CA PRO A 272 13.41 10.21 -7.80
C PRO A 272 11.98 9.65 -7.76
N PHE A 273 11.68 8.63 -8.55
CA PHE A 273 10.34 8.05 -8.60
C PHE A 273 9.93 7.34 -7.30
N LYS A 274 10.90 6.77 -6.58
CA LYS A 274 10.71 6.09 -5.28
C LYS A 274 10.80 7.06 -4.09
N THR A 275 11.31 8.27 -4.30
CA THR A 275 11.53 9.25 -3.25
C THR A 275 10.24 10.00 -2.94
N VAL A 276 10.03 10.28 -1.65
CA VAL A 276 8.93 11.14 -1.19
C VAL A 276 9.45 12.57 -1.10
N PHE A 277 8.82 13.49 -1.83
CA PHE A 277 9.17 14.91 -1.74
C PHE A 277 8.11 15.69 -0.96
N TYR A 278 8.49 16.89 -0.51
CA TYR A 278 7.60 17.89 0.02
C TYR A 278 7.95 19.27 -0.52
N VAL A 279 7.00 20.19 -0.48
CA VAL A 279 7.20 21.59 -0.83
C VAL A 279 7.64 22.34 0.43
N PRO A 280 8.77 23.08 0.45
CA PRO A 280 9.25 23.70 1.68
C PRO A 280 8.54 25.01 2.06
N PHE A 281 7.78 25.64 1.15
CA PHE A 281 7.26 27.01 1.29
C PHE A 281 5.95 27.14 2.12
N GLY A 282 5.91 26.59 3.34
CA GLY A 282 4.76 26.69 4.24
C GLY A 282 5.07 26.20 5.66
N SER A 283 4.08 26.15 6.54
CA SER A 283 4.23 25.66 7.93
C SER A 283 4.14 24.14 8.05
N ASP A 284 3.52 23.49 7.07
CA ASP A 284 3.30 22.05 6.98
C ASP A 284 3.13 21.65 5.51
N ALA A 285 3.16 20.34 5.24
CA ALA A 285 3.14 19.79 3.89
C ALA A 285 1.91 20.22 3.09
N SER A 286 0.72 20.18 3.71
CA SER A 286 -0.55 20.46 3.02
C SER A 286 -0.65 21.94 2.69
N LEU A 287 -0.35 22.82 3.65
CA LEU A 287 -0.40 24.26 3.44
C LEU A 287 0.67 24.73 2.45
N ALA A 288 1.88 24.17 2.53
CA ALA A 288 2.97 24.50 1.61
C ALA A 288 2.60 24.14 0.16
N ALA A 289 2.08 22.93 -0.06
CA ALA A 289 1.63 22.49 -1.39
C ALA A 289 0.49 23.36 -1.93
N LYS A 290 -0.53 23.66 -1.11
CA LYS A 290 -1.65 24.55 -1.49
C LYS A 290 -1.20 25.96 -1.84
N ARG A 291 -0.25 26.50 -1.07
CA ARG A 291 0.31 27.83 -1.33
C ARG A 291 1.09 27.86 -2.64
N LEU A 292 1.95 26.87 -2.87
CA LEU A 292 2.71 26.78 -4.11
C LEU A 292 1.78 26.59 -5.32
N ASP A 293 0.76 25.74 -5.25
CA ASP A 293 -0.24 25.59 -6.33
C ASP A 293 -0.90 26.94 -6.65
N LYS A 294 -1.39 27.65 -5.63
CA LYS A 294 -2.02 28.96 -5.79
C LYS A 294 -1.06 29.98 -6.41
N GLU A 295 0.19 30.02 -5.96
CA GLU A 295 1.18 30.95 -6.46
C GLU A 295 1.55 30.66 -7.93
N LEU A 296 1.81 29.39 -8.27
CA LEU A 296 2.10 28.96 -9.65
C LEU A 296 0.91 29.22 -10.58
N THR A 297 -0.31 28.91 -10.14
CA THR A 297 -1.54 29.22 -10.89
C THR A 297 -1.65 30.71 -11.17
N GLN A 298 -1.35 31.57 -10.19
CA GLN A 298 -1.35 33.02 -10.39
C GLN A 298 -0.24 33.51 -11.32
N ARG A 299 0.98 32.94 -11.25
CA ARG A 299 2.08 33.28 -12.16
C ARG A 299 1.74 32.91 -13.60
N LEU A 300 1.17 31.72 -13.82
CA LEU A 300 0.73 31.24 -15.13
C LEU A 300 -0.46 32.06 -15.68
N ALA A 301 -1.43 32.43 -14.83
CA ALA A 301 -2.51 33.33 -15.22
C ALA A 301 -2.02 34.73 -15.61
N ARG A 302 -0.90 35.21 -15.03
CA ARG A 302 -0.25 36.46 -15.47
C ARG A 302 0.50 36.28 -16.78
N ALA A 303 1.09 35.11 -17.04
CA ALA A 303 1.73 34.80 -18.31
C ALA A 303 0.75 34.91 -19.48
N LEU A 304 -0.54 34.61 -19.27
CA LEU A 304 -1.59 34.81 -20.27
C LEU A 304 -1.85 36.28 -20.63
N LYS A 305 -1.43 37.23 -19.78
CA LYS A 305 -1.62 38.68 -19.99
C LYS A 305 -0.36 39.37 -20.48
N ASP A 306 0.78 38.71 -20.39
CA ASP A 306 2.09 39.22 -20.77
C ASP A 306 2.47 38.72 -22.16
N HIS A 307 2.76 39.63 -23.09
CA HIS A 307 2.97 39.26 -24.50
C HIS A 307 4.17 38.32 -24.72
N GLU A 308 5.29 38.56 -24.02
CA GLU A 308 6.51 37.77 -24.19
C GLU A 308 6.35 36.38 -23.56
N ARG A 309 5.78 36.32 -22.34
CA ARG A 309 5.49 35.03 -21.68
C ARG A 309 4.41 34.25 -22.41
N TYR A 310 3.44 34.91 -23.03
CA TYR A 310 2.45 34.26 -23.88
C TYR A 310 3.09 33.60 -25.09
N GLN A 311 4.07 34.26 -25.73
CA GLN A 311 4.81 33.66 -26.84
C GLN A 311 5.57 32.40 -26.38
N ALA A 312 6.24 32.43 -25.22
CA ALA A 312 6.87 31.26 -24.65
C ALA A 312 5.86 30.13 -24.34
N LEU A 313 4.64 30.48 -23.92
CA LEU A 313 3.55 29.52 -23.69
C LEU A 313 3.06 28.87 -25.00
N GLU A 314 2.99 29.63 -26.09
CA GLU A 314 2.67 29.10 -27.42
C GLU A 314 3.73 28.11 -27.91
N GLU A 315 5.02 28.45 -27.74
CA GLU A 315 6.13 27.57 -28.11
C GLU A 315 6.08 26.28 -27.27
N LEU A 316 5.86 26.40 -25.97
CA LEU A 316 5.72 25.26 -25.08
C LEU A 316 4.49 24.40 -25.43
N ALA A 317 3.37 24.99 -25.84
CA ALA A 317 2.21 24.22 -26.28
C ALA A 317 2.51 23.36 -27.52
N VAL A 318 3.30 23.89 -28.46
CA VAL A 318 3.78 23.13 -29.63
C VAL A 318 4.69 21.98 -29.19
N GLU A 319 5.64 22.25 -28.31
CA GLU A 319 6.57 21.23 -27.78
C GLU A 319 5.81 20.11 -27.07
N VAL A 320 4.83 20.46 -26.23
CA VAL A 320 4.01 19.51 -25.49
C VAL A 320 3.16 18.66 -26.42
N ILE A 321 2.47 19.25 -27.40
CA ILE A 321 1.68 18.49 -28.40
C ILE A 321 2.58 17.54 -29.19
N ALA A 322 3.75 18.01 -29.64
CA ALA A 322 4.68 17.21 -30.41
C ALA A 322 5.20 16.02 -29.59
N ALA A 323 5.67 16.28 -28.37
CA ALA A 323 6.14 15.26 -27.44
C ALA A 323 5.07 14.22 -27.12
N GLU A 324 3.85 14.66 -26.84
CA GLU A 324 2.71 13.81 -26.53
C GLU A 324 2.35 12.91 -27.73
N THR A 325 2.50 13.42 -28.96
CA THR A 325 2.33 12.64 -30.19
C THR A 325 3.40 11.56 -30.33
N VAL A 326 4.67 11.89 -30.06
CA VAL A 326 5.77 10.91 -30.10
C VAL A 326 5.57 9.82 -29.05
N ARG A 327 5.16 10.20 -27.83
CA ARG A 327 4.80 9.26 -26.75
C ARG A 327 3.69 8.30 -27.20
N TYR A 328 2.66 8.83 -27.88
CA TYR A 328 1.56 8.01 -28.41
C TYR A 328 2.01 7.10 -29.56
N PHE A 329 2.92 7.56 -30.42
CA PHE A 329 3.52 6.74 -31.47
C PHE A 329 4.26 5.53 -30.87
N ASP A 330 5.12 5.74 -29.87
CA ASP A 330 5.85 4.68 -29.17
C ASP A 330 4.90 3.69 -28.49
N TYR A 331 3.82 4.18 -27.89
CA TYR A 331 2.76 3.35 -27.33
C TYR A 331 2.11 2.46 -28.39
N LYS A 332 1.77 3.00 -29.57
CA LYS A 332 1.18 2.21 -30.65
C LYS A 332 2.16 1.21 -31.27
N LEU A 333 3.46 1.51 -31.33
CA LEU A 333 4.48 0.52 -31.69
C LEU A 333 4.48 -0.65 -30.70
N THR A 334 4.46 -0.33 -29.40
CA THR A 334 4.44 -1.33 -28.32
C THR A 334 3.19 -2.20 -28.40
N GLN A 335 2.00 -1.61 -28.62
CA GLN A 335 0.75 -2.35 -28.82
C GLN A 335 0.79 -3.29 -30.04
N HIS A 336 1.63 -2.99 -31.03
CA HIS A 336 1.84 -3.83 -32.21
C HIS A 336 3.05 -4.77 -32.11
N HIS A 337 3.67 -4.87 -30.92
CA HIS A 337 4.88 -5.66 -30.68
C HIS A 337 6.05 -5.29 -31.61
N LEU A 338 6.17 -4.01 -31.94
CA LEU A 338 7.29 -3.45 -32.67
C LEU A 338 8.32 -2.85 -31.70
N PRO A 339 9.62 -2.87 -32.03
CA PRO A 339 10.65 -2.26 -31.21
C PRO A 339 10.50 -0.74 -31.20
N ALA A 340 11.11 -0.11 -30.19
CA ALA A 340 11.20 1.34 -30.08
C ALA A 340 11.88 1.96 -31.31
N VAL A 341 11.65 3.26 -31.52
CA VAL A 341 12.24 4.02 -32.62
C VAL A 341 13.77 4.00 -32.51
N PRO A 342 14.49 3.60 -33.58
CA PRO A 342 15.95 3.68 -33.60
C PRO A 342 16.46 5.09 -33.30
N GLY A 343 17.55 5.18 -32.53
CA GLY A 343 18.05 6.47 -32.02
C GLY A 343 18.41 7.48 -33.10
N ASP A 344 18.82 7.04 -34.29
CA ASP A 344 19.10 7.88 -35.47
C ASP A 344 17.83 8.42 -36.16
N HIS A 345 16.69 7.77 -35.98
CA HIS A 345 15.39 8.16 -36.54
C HIS A 345 14.55 8.99 -35.57
N ARG A 346 14.85 8.94 -34.26
CA ARG A 346 14.12 9.66 -33.22
C ARG A 346 14.10 11.19 -33.46
N PRO A 347 15.22 11.88 -33.76
CA PRO A 347 15.21 13.31 -34.00
C PRO A 347 14.34 13.72 -35.20
N ARG A 348 14.27 12.87 -36.23
CA ARG A 348 13.45 13.16 -37.43
C ARG A 348 11.95 13.06 -37.13
N LEU A 349 11.55 12.06 -36.34
CA LEU A 349 10.18 11.93 -35.85
C LEU A 349 9.77 13.14 -35.00
N GLU A 350 10.64 13.55 -34.06
CA GLU A 350 10.42 14.72 -33.20
C GLU A 350 10.32 16.01 -34.01
N GLU A 351 11.22 16.23 -34.98
CA GLU A 351 11.18 17.39 -35.87
C GLU A 351 9.87 17.44 -36.68
N ALA A 352 9.46 16.31 -37.27
CA ALA A 352 8.20 16.21 -38.01
C ALA A 352 6.99 16.50 -37.12
N ALA A 353 6.98 15.98 -35.89
CA ALA A 353 5.93 16.24 -34.91
C ALA A 353 5.87 17.72 -34.53
N VAL A 354 7.01 18.35 -34.21
CA VAL A 354 7.09 19.80 -33.88
C VAL A 354 6.58 20.66 -35.03
N ARG A 355 6.97 20.35 -36.27
CA ARG A 355 6.50 21.10 -37.44
C ARG A 355 4.99 20.96 -37.62
N LEU A 356 4.45 19.75 -37.47
CA LEU A 356 3.01 19.49 -37.63
C LEU A 356 2.17 20.14 -36.51
N ALA A 357 2.65 20.10 -35.26
CA ALA A 357 2.00 20.69 -34.07
C ALA A 357 1.79 22.21 -34.18
N ARG A 358 2.55 22.90 -35.03
CA ARG A 358 2.33 24.34 -35.33
C ARG A 358 1.05 24.62 -36.10
N SER A 359 0.45 23.60 -36.72
CA SER A 359 -0.69 23.72 -37.62
C SER A 359 -1.88 22.84 -37.27
N ARG A 360 -1.68 21.76 -36.50
CA ARG A 360 -2.70 20.76 -36.17
C ARG A 360 -2.85 20.59 -34.66
N CYS A 361 -4.01 20.09 -34.23
CA CYS A 361 -4.29 19.72 -32.84
C CYS A 361 -3.72 18.34 -32.51
N LEU A 362 -3.72 17.97 -31.22
CA LEU A 362 -3.20 16.67 -30.78
C LEU A 362 -3.98 15.49 -31.35
N GLY A 363 -5.30 15.60 -31.52
CA GLY A 363 -6.14 14.53 -32.04
C GLY A 363 -5.83 14.17 -33.50
N ASP A 364 -5.55 15.17 -34.34
CA ASP A 364 -5.10 14.95 -35.71
C ASP A 364 -3.73 14.26 -35.76
N MET A 365 -2.84 14.66 -34.85
CA MET A 365 -1.49 14.10 -34.75
C MET A 365 -1.52 12.66 -34.20
N TYR A 366 -2.42 12.36 -33.28
CA TYR A 366 -2.68 10.99 -32.81
C TYR A 366 -3.16 10.09 -33.95
N PHE A 367 -4.07 10.55 -34.80
CA PHE A 367 -4.46 9.80 -35.99
C PHE A 367 -3.25 9.52 -36.90
N CYS A 368 -2.40 10.53 -37.14
CA CYS A 368 -1.21 10.37 -37.97
C CYS A 368 -0.24 9.33 -37.38
N ALA A 369 0.02 9.41 -36.06
CA ALA A 369 0.87 8.47 -35.34
C ALA A 369 0.31 7.05 -35.37
N TRP A 370 -0.98 6.87 -35.06
CA TRP A 370 -1.66 5.58 -35.13
C TRP A 370 -1.64 4.97 -36.53
N SER A 371 -1.93 5.76 -37.57
CA SER A 371 -1.94 5.29 -38.97
C SER A 371 -0.55 4.85 -39.42
N ALA A 372 0.49 5.59 -39.02
CA ALA A 372 1.88 5.26 -39.31
C ALA A 372 2.32 3.97 -38.59
N ALA A 373 2.03 3.83 -37.29
CA ALA A 373 2.32 2.61 -36.54
C ALA A 373 1.56 1.39 -37.06
N SER A 374 0.28 1.56 -37.44
CA SER A 374 -0.54 0.49 -38.04
C SER A 374 0.01 0.05 -39.42
N SER A 375 0.54 0.99 -40.19
CA SER A 375 1.21 0.71 -41.47
C SER A 375 2.51 -0.07 -41.27
N ALA A 376 3.31 0.30 -40.27
CA ALA A 376 4.50 -0.45 -39.86
C ALA A 376 4.15 -1.89 -39.44
N ALA A 377 3.10 -2.07 -38.63
CA ALA A 377 2.64 -3.39 -38.21
C ALA A 377 2.16 -4.23 -39.39
N THR A 378 1.45 -3.62 -40.35
CA THR A 378 1.01 -4.29 -41.58
C THR A 378 2.20 -4.70 -42.45
N ALA A 379 3.21 -3.83 -42.58
CA ALA A 379 4.44 -4.13 -43.30
C ALA A 379 5.20 -5.29 -42.65
N SER A 380 5.29 -5.31 -41.31
CA SER A 380 5.93 -6.39 -40.55
C SER A 380 5.26 -7.74 -40.83
N LYS A 381 3.91 -7.79 -40.85
CA LYS A 381 3.16 -9.00 -41.19
C LYS A 381 3.37 -9.46 -42.64
N ARG A 382 3.56 -8.52 -43.58
CA ARG A 382 3.81 -8.84 -45.00
C ARG A 382 5.25 -9.31 -45.26
N HIS A 383 6.20 -8.88 -44.44
CA HIS A 383 7.62 -9.18 -44.59
C HIS A 383 8.21 -9.75 -43.30
N PRO A 384 7.79 -10.97 -42.87
CA PRO A 384 8.19 -11.53 -41.58
C PRO A 384 9.69 -11.82 -41.44
N SER A 385 10.41 -11.92 -42.57
CA SER A 385 11.86 -12.12 -42.61
C SER A 385 12.66 -10.81 -42.51
N ALA A 386 12.02 -9.64 -42.61
CA ALA A 386 12.70 -8.36 -42.46
C ALA A 386 12.94 -8.05 -40.96
N PRO A 387 14.08 -7.42 -40.60
CA PRO A 387 14.31 -6.93 -39.25
C PRO A 387 13.17 -6.02 -38.78
N GLN A 388 12.69 -6.20 -37.54
CA GLN A 388 11.57 -5.42 -37.00
C GLN A 388 11.91 -3.92 -36.89
N GLU A 389 13.18 -3.58 -36.65
CA GLU A 389 13.67 -2.19 -36.65
C GLU A 389 13.37 -1.49 -37.98
N ASN A 390 13.53 -2.19 -39.12
CA ASN A 390 13.19 -1.64 -40.43
C ASN A 390 11.69 -1.32 -40.56
N MET A 391 10.83 -2.03 -39.83
CA MET A 391 9.39 -1.77 -39.82
C MET A 391 9.06 -0.53 -39.00
N THR A 392 9.72 -0.36 -37.85
CA THR A 392 9.62 0.89 -37.07
C THR A 392 10.12 2.09 -37.88
N THR A 393 11.27 1.96 -38.57
CA THR A 393 11.76 2.98 -39.52
C THR A 393 10.75 3.27 -40.63
N HIS A 394 10.09 2.25 -41.18
CA HIS A 394 9.00 2.46 -42.14
C HIS A 394 7.86 3.28 -41.53
N GLY A 395 7.48 3.02 -40.29
CA GLY A 395 6.49 3.82 -39.54
C GLY A 395 6.90 5.29 -39.42
N VAL A 396 8.14 5.57 -39.03
CA VAL A 396 8.67 6.95 -38.95
C VAL A 396 8.58 7.65 -40.31
N ASN A 397 9.07 7.01 -41.38
CA ASN A 397 8.98 7.59 -42.73
C ASN A 397 7.52 7.86 -43.15
N ARG A 398 6.58 6.97 -42.80
CA ARG A 398 5.15 7.18 -43.06
C ARG A 398 4.56 8.35 -42.29
N PHE A 399 4.97 8.54 -41.03
CA PHE A 399 4.58 9.70 -40.24
C PHE A 399 5.11 10.99 -40.87
N GLU A 400 6.39 11.01 -41.26
CA GLU A 400 7.01 12.17 -41.93
C GLU A 400 6.33 12.52 -43.26
N ASP A 401 6.08 11.52 -44.12
CA ASP A 401 5.39 11.72 -45.40
C ASP A 401 3.98 12.31 -45.17
N ARG A 402 3.27 11.80 -44.16
CA ARG A 402 1.93 12.31 -43.81
C ARG A 402 2.00 13.73 -43.27
N ALA A 403 2.93 14.00 -42.36
CA ALA A 403 3.16 15.33 -41.81
C ALA A 403 3.49 16.34 -42.92
N LYS A 404 4.39 15.99 -43.85
CA LYS A 404 4.72 16.80 -45.02
C LYS A 404 3.49 17.07 -45.89
N THR A 405 2.71 16.04 -46.20
CA THR A 405 1.49 16.19 -47.02
C THR A 405 0.49 17.18 -46.39
N LEU A 406 0.29 17.09 -45.07
CA LEU A 406 -0.62 17.97 -44.33
C LEU A 406 -0.10 19.40 -44.17
N LEU A 407 1.22 19.58 -44.14
CA LEU A 407 1.86 20.90 -44.15
C LEU A 407 1.79 21.55 -45.53
N ASP A 408 1.96 20.77 -46.60
CA ASP A 408 1.83 21.23 -47.98
C ASP A 408 0.35 21.52 -48.35
N ASN A 409 -0.61 20.84 -47.70
CA ASN A 409 -2.05 21.02 -47.90
C ASN A 409 -2.80 21.26 -46.56
N PRO A 410 -2.74 22.47 -45.98
CA PRO A 410 -3.34 22.75 -44.67
C PRO A 410 -4.87 22.56 -44.59
N GLY A 411 -5.56 22.65 -45.74
CA GLY A 411 -7.01 22.43 -45.84
C GLY A 411 -7.41 20.95 -45.93
N GLU A 412 -6.46 20.01 -45.98
CA GLU A 412 -6.77 18.59 -45.99
C GLU A 412 -7.43 18.20 -44.66
N GLU A 413 -8.62 17.59 -44.76
CA GLU A 413 -9.35 17.07 -43.61
C GLU A 413 -8.66 15.83 -43.06
N VAL A 414 -8.48 15.82 -41.74
CA VAL A 414 -7.92 14.70 -40.99
C VAL A 414 -8.95 14.25 -40.00
N LYS A 415 -9.08 12.93 -39.81
CA LYS A 415 -9.90 12.40 -38.72
C LYS A 415 -9.25 12.77 -37.39
N THR A 416 -9.90 13.64 -36.63
CA THR A 416 -9.44 13.99 -35.27
C THR A 416 -9.80 12.87 -34.30
N PHE A 417 -8.81 12.36 -33.57
CA PHE A 417 -9.03 11.38 -32.49
C PHE A 417 -9.39 12.06 -31.18
N GLU A 418 -10.11 11.32 -30.33
CA GLU A 418 -10.31 11.64 -28.91
C GLU A 418 -9.16 11.06 -28.08
N GLU A 419 -9.11 11.40 -26.78
CA GLU A 419 -8.14 10.83 -25.83
C GLU A 419 -8.32 9.31 -25.75
N ASP A 420 -7.26 8.54 -25.97
CA ASP A 420 -7.30 7.08 -25.85
C ASP A 420 -7.38 6.69 -24.36
N ALA A 421 -8.45 6.01 -23.97
CA ALA A 421 -8.68 5.62 -22.57
C ALA A 421 -7.54 4.77 -21.97
N ASN A 422 -6.81 4.03 -22.81
CA ASN A 422 -5.68 3.20 -22.39
C ASN A 422 -4.33 3.94 -22.45
N PHE A 423 -4.34 5.21 -22.84
CA PHE A 423 -3.17 6.07 -22.94
C PHE A 423 -3.56 7.50 -22.54
N GLY A 424 -3.75 7.70 -21.23
CA GLY A 424 -4.10 9.01 -20.69
C GLY A 424 -3.01 10.04 -20.95
N LEU A 425 -3.40 11.29 -21.19
CA LEU A 425 -2.48 12.41 -21.40
C LEU A 425 -1.51 12.58 -20.23
N SER A 426 -0.28 13.04 -20.51
CA SER A 426 0.67 13.36 -19.44
C SER A 426 0.12 14.45 -18.50
N ALA A 427 0.55 14.43 -17.24
CA ALA A 427 0.10 15.38 -16.24
C ALA A 427 0.40 16.83 -16.64
N LEU A 428 1.55 17.07 -17.28
CA LEU A 428 1.92 18.37 -17.83
C LEU A 428 1.01 18.81 -18.97
N THR A 429 0.68 17.93 -19.93
CA THR A 429 -0.27 18.24 -21.01
C THR A 429 -1.64 18.62 -20.45
N ARG A 430 -2.16 17.86 -19.48
CA ARG A 430 -3.43 18.17 -18.83
C ARG A 430 -3.39 19.50 -18.08
N THR A 431 -2.30 19.79 -17.38
CA THR A 431 -2.12 21.05 -16.65
C THR A 431 -2.07 22.24 -17.61
N LEU A 432 -1.29 22.15 -18.69
CA LEU A 432 -1.22 23.21 -19.68
C LEU A 432 -2.59 23.49 -20.32
N PHE A 433 -3.23 22.46 -20.86
CA PHE A 433 -4.44 22.66 -21.65
C PHE A 433 -5.69 22.87 -20.79
N TYR A 434 -5.97 21.99 -19.82
CA TYR A 434 -7.21 22.08 -19.05
C TYR A 434 -7.16 23.05 -17.87
N THR A 435 -5.97 23.41 -17.36
CA THR A 435 -5.86 24.39 -16.27
C THR A 435 -5.47 25.77 -16.76
N VAL A 436 -4.40 25.86 -17.56
CA VAL A 436 -3.85 27.17 -17.92
C VAL A 436 -4.60 27.77 -19.11
N LEU A 437 -4.76 27.01 -20.18
CA LEU A 437 -5.41 27.49 -21.41
C LEU A 437 -6.94 27.36 -21.39
N ASP A 438 -7.50 26.53 -20.50
CA ASP A 438 -8.92 26.15 -20.46
C ASP A 438 -9.43 25.66 -21.82
N MET A 439 -8.68 24.71 -22.40
CA MET A 439 -8.85 24.19 -23.74
C MET A 439 -8.70 22.67 -23.78
N ASN A 440 -9.31 22.02 -24.78
CA ASN A 440 -9.11 20.59 -25.03
C ASN A 440 -7.95 20.37 -26.01
N PRO A 441 -6.84 19.71 -25.63
CA PRO A 441 -5.69 19.51 -26.51
C PRO A 441 -6.02 18.72 -27.76
N MET A 442 -7.03 17.84 -27.70
CA MET A 442 -7.41 16.97 -28.82
C MET A 442 -8.00 17.75 -30.00
N THR A 443 -8.63 18.90 -29.74
CA THR A 443 -9.31 19.72 -30.77
C THR A 443 -8.72 21.12 -30.92
N THR A 444 -7.87 21.53 -29.98
CA THR A 444 -7.27 22.88 -29.96
C THR A 444 -6.05 22.95 -30.86
N THR A 445 -6.06 23.92 -31.77
CA THR A 445 -4.95 24.26 -32.67
C THR A 445 -4.18 25.48 -32.16
N LEU A 446 -2.92 25.63 -32.59
CA LEU A 446 -2.11 26.80 -32.23
C LEU A 446 -2.73 28.13 -32.68
N SER A 447 -3.50 28.13 -33.79
CA SER A 447 -4.19 29.34 -34.25
C SER A 447 -5.28 29.77 -33.26
N GLN A 448 -6.02 28.83 -32.66
CA GLN A 448 -6.99 29.11 -31.60
C GLN A 448 -6.30 29.62 -30.32
N ILE A 449 -5.15 29.04 -29.94
CA ILE A 449 -4.34 29.56 -28.82
C ILE A 449 -3.92 31.02 -29.12
N ARG A 450 -3.46 31.33 -30.34
CA ARG A 450 -3.07 32.69 -30.73
C ARG A 450 -4.21 33.70 -30.71
N GLN A 451 -5.46 33.27 -30.93
CA GLN A 451 -6.62 34.16 -30.88
C GLN A 451 -6.86 34.71 -29.46
N GLN A 452 -6.37 34.04 -28.41
CA GLN A 452 -6.44 34.52 -27.04
C GLN A 452 -5.25 35.41 -26.64
N ARG A 453 -4.28 35.63 -27.55
CA ARG A 453 -3.07 36.40 -27.25
C ARG A 453 -3.45 37.84 -26.84
N PRO A 454 -2.89 38.37 -25.73
CA PRO A 454 -3.09 39.76 -25.35
C PRO A 454 -2.51 40.69 -26.42
N ALA A 455 -3.19 41.82 -26.65
CA ALA A 455 -2.72 42.85 -27.58
C ALA A 455 -1.29 43.28 -27.20
N PRO A 456 -0.39 43.47 -28.18
CA PRO A 456 0.96 43.93 -27.89
C PRO A 456 0.92 45.28 -27.17
N PRO A 457 1.84 45.52 -26.22
CA PRO A 457 1.89 46.79 -25.50
C PRO A 457 1.96 47.94 -26.50
N THR A 458 0.98 48.84 -26.43
CA THR A 458 0.95 50.00 -27.33
C THR A 458 2.21 50.84 -27.06
N PRO A 459 3.00 51.21 -28.09
CA PRO A 459 4.17 52.07 -27.88
C PRO A 459 3.73 53.35 -27.16
N PRO A 460 4.53 53.87 -26.21
CA PRO A 460 4.14 55.02 -25.42
C PRO A 460 3.80 56.18 -26.35
N SER A 461 2.51 56.53 -26.39
CA SER A 461 2.07 57.73 -27.10
C SER A 461 2.68 58.95 -26.41
N PRO A 462 3.12 59.98 -27.16
CA PRO A 462 3.60 61.22 -26.56
C PRO A 462 2.55 61.81 -25.61
N PRO A 463 2.97 62.51 -24.54
CA PRO A 463 2.11 62.91 -23.43
C PRO A 463 0.90 63.71 -23.94
N ARG A 464 -0.28 63.10 -23.87
CA ARG A 464 -1.54 63.70 -24.28
C ARG A 464 -2.12 64.45 -23.08
N VAL A 465 -2.24 65.78 -23.23
CA VAL A 465 -2.87 66.70 -22.28
C VAL A 465 -4.26 66.18 -21.90
N ALA A 466 -4.49 66.01 -20.60
CA ALA A 466 -5.68 65.42 -20.03
C ALA A 466 -6.92 66.28 -20.32
N GLN A 467 -7.98 65.64 -20.83
CA GLN A 467 -9.35 66.08 -20.61
C GLN A 467 -10.04 65.11 -19.63
N PRO A 468 -10.89 65.59 -18.71
CA PRO A 468 -11.50 64.77 -17.67
C PRO A 468 -12.65 63.95 -18.27
N SER A 469 -12.57 62.62 -18.14
CA SER A 469 -13.68 61.73 -18.48
C SER A 469 -14.48 61.39 -17.24
N THR A 470 -15.78 61.67 -17.35
CA THR A 470 -16.88 61.33 -16.44
C THR A 470 -17.00 59.83 -16.18
N ALA A 471 -17.32 59.50 -14.93
CA ALA A 471 -17.54 58.14 -14.43
C ALA A 471 -18.87 57.54 -14.91
N PRO A 472 -18.93 56.24 -15.28
CA PRO A 472 -20.17 55.51 -15.39
C PRO A 472 -20.51 54.72 -14.11
N SER A 473 -21.81 54.67 -13.87
CA SER A 473 -22.54 54.08 -12.77
C SER A 473 -22.32 52.57 -12.62
N ALA A 474 -22.35 52.11 -11.37
CA ALA A 474 -22.45 50.71 -11.00
C ALA A 474 -23.88 50.20 -11.25
N GLU A 475 -24.01 49.09 -11.97
CA GLU A 475 -25.23 48.27 -12.01
C GLU A 475 -24.87 46.81 -11.69
N ASP A 476 -25.68 46.25 -10.80
CA ASP A 476 -25.56 44.93 -10.18
C ASP A 476 -25.56 43.78 -11.19
N SER A 477 -24.51 42.96 -11.15
CA SER A 477 -24.49 41.65 -11.82
C SER A 477 -24.61 40.54 -10.78
N LYS A 478 -25.85 40.10 -10.58
CA LYS A 478 -26.25 38.93 -9.80
C LYS A 478 -25.77 37.66 -10.50
N TRP A 479 -24.89 36.90 -9.84
CA TRP A 479 -24.44 35.59 -10.31
C TRP A 479 -25.56 34.56 -10.16
N THR A 480 -25.86 33.84 -11.24
CA THR A 480 -26.76 32.67 -11.26
C THR A 480 -25.93 31.47 -11.73
N TYR A 481 -25.90 30.40 -10.93
CA TYR A 481 -25.27 29.13 -11.30
C TYR A 481 -26.18 28.35 -12.26
N PRO A 482 -25.65 27.69 -13.30
CA PRO A 482 -26.43 26.76 -14.10
C PRO A 482 -26.61 25.43 -13.35
N PRO A 483 -27.73 24.72 -13.54
CA PRO A 483 -27.93 23.39 -12.97
C PRO A 483 -27.00 22.39 -13.67
N LEU A 484 -26.35 21.53 -12.87
CA LEU A 484 -25.57 20.40 -13.35
C LEU A 484 -26.55 19.31 -13.84
N GLU A 485 -26.49 18.96 -15.12
CA GLU A 485 -27.18 17.79 -15.66
C GLU A 485 -26.49 16.51 -15.18
N GLU A 486 -27.26 15.64 -14.54
CA GLU A 486 -26.88 14.28 -14.14
C GLU A 486 -26.86 13.36 -15.37
N SER A 487 -25.67 12.98 -15.83
CA SER A 487 -25.52 11.74 -16.58
C SER A 487 -24.15 11.12 -16.34
N GLU A 488 -24.16 9.83 -16.01
CA GLU A 488 -23.04 8.89 -15.84
C GLU A 488 -22.59 8.63 -14.39
N PHE A 489 -23.25 7.61 -13.80
CA PHE A 489 -22.92 6.79 -12.61
C PHE A 489 -22.61 7.50 -11.27
N PRO A 490 -23.38 7.25 -10.20
CA PRO A 490 -23.18 7.94 -8.93
C PRO A 490 -21.89 7.44 -8.26
N SER A 491 -20.97 8.36 -7.99
CA SER A 491 -19.82 8.03 -7.15
C SER A 491 -20.31 7.55 -5.78
N VAL A 492 -19.59 6.60 -5.18
CA VAL A 492 -19.88 6.08 -3.83
C VAL A 492 -19.96 7.21 -2.80
N GLU A 493 -19.26 8.31 -3.03
CA GLU A 493 -19.37 9.54 -2.25
C GLU A 493 -20.75 10.20 -2.32
N LEU A 494 -21.42 10.17 -3.48
CA LEU A 494 -22.77 10.70 -3.64
C LEU A 494 -23.80 9.83 -2.91
N GLN A 495 -23.67 8.49 -2.97
CA GLN A 495 -24.53 7.58 -2.20
C GLN A 495 -24.27 7.66 -0.70
N ALA A 496 -23.00 7.77 -0.27
CA ALA A 496 -22.65 7.99 1.13
C ALA A 496 -23.16 9.34 1.67
N ARG A 497 -23.13 10.40 0.84
CA ARG A 497 -23.76 11.69 1.17
C ARG A 497 -25.27 11.61 1.26
N ARG A 498 -25.94 10.95 0.30
CA ARG A 498 -27.40 10.71 0.36
C ARG A 498 -27.80 9.91 1.60
N LEU A 499 -27.02 8.89 1.98
CA LEU A 499 -27.26 8.12 3.20
C LEU A 499 -27.01 8.95 4.48
N ALA A 500 -26.00 9.82 4.49
CA ALA A 500 -25.72 10.71 5.61
C ALA A 500 -26.80 11.81 5.79
N GLU A 501 -27.46 12.23 4.71
CA GLU A 501 -28.52 13.25 4.73
C GLU A 501 -29.86 12.73 5.32
N VAL A 502 -30.08 11.41 5.31
CA VAL A 502 -31.33 10.77 5.79
C VAL A 502 -31.17 10.16 7.20
N ALA A 503 -30.00 10.35 7.82
CA ALA A 503 -29.56 9.73 9.07
C ALA A 503 -30.49 9.90 10.29
N ALA A 504 -31.37 10.92 10.30
CA ALA A 504 -32.31 11.18 11.39
C ALA A 504 -33.41 10.10 11.56
N HIS A 505 -33.60 9.20 10.59
CA HIS A 505 -34.69 8.20 10.59
C HIS A 505 -34.21 6.76 10.81
N TRP A 506 -32.94 6.58 11.17
CA TRP A 506 -32.33 5.26 11.28
C TRP A 506 -32.49 4.70 12.70
N SER A 507 -32.99 3.47 12.81
CA SER A 507 -32.96 2.71 14.07
C SER A 507 -31.91 1.60 13.99
N PRO A 508 -31.23 1.25 15.09
CA PRO A 508 -30.25 0.16 15.12
C PRO A 508 -30.79 -1.18 14.61
N GLU A 509 -32.08 -1.42 14.81
CA GLU A 509 -32.81 -2.62 14.37
C GLU A 509 -32.95 -2.66 12.84
N LYS A 510 -33.24 -1.53 12.19
CA LYS A 510 -33.31 -1.43 10.72
C LYS A 510 -31.95 -1.62 10.06
N VAL A 511 -30.88 -1.10 10.68
CA VAL A 511 -29.49 -1.27 10.17
C VAL A 511 -29.07 -2.74 10.27
N ALA A 512 -29.38 -3.41 11.38
CA ALA A 512 -29.11 -4.84 11.55
C ALA A 512 -29.91 -5.70 10.56
N SER A 513 -31.18 -5.37 10.32
CA SER A 513 -32.01 -6.06 9.32
C SER A 513 -31.48 -5.90 7.90
N GLY A 514 -31.12 -4.67 7.48
CA GLY A 514 -30.55 -4.43 6.16
C GLY A 514 -29.20 -5.12 5.96
N PHE A 515 -28.39 -5.25 7.02
CA PHE A 515 -27.14 -6.01 6.97
C PHE A 515 -27.40 -7.52 6.77
N GLU A 516 -28.42 -8.07 7.43
CA GLU A 516 -28.81 -9.47 7.27
C GLU A 516 -29.36 -9.77 5.87
N ASP A 517 -30.18 -8.87 5.30
CA ASP A 517 -30.70 -9.00 3.94
C ASP A 517 -29.58 -8.96 2.89
N VAL A 518 -28.58 -8.10 3.09
CA VAL A 518 -27.39 -8.03 2.23
C VAL A 518 -26.55 -9.29 2.36
N ARG A 519 -26.36 -9.80 3.58
CA ARG A 519 -25.67 -11.07 3.83
C ARG A 519 -26.35 -12.22 3.10
N GLN A 520 -27.67 -12.32 3.18
CA GLN A 520 -28.46 -13.34 2.49
C GLN A 520 -28.40 -13.18 0.96
N THR A 521 -28.44 -11.96 0.45
CA THR A 521 -28.38 -11.69 -0.99
C THR A 521 -26.98 -11.98 -1.57
N ILE A 522 -25.91 -11.63 -0.87
CA ILE A 522 -24.53 -12.01 -1.26
C ILE A 522 -24.39 -13.52 -1.27
N THR A 523 -24.95 -14.21 -0.27
CA THR A 523 -24.91 -15.68 -0.19
C THR A 523 -25.68 -16.30 -1.36
N ALA A 524 -26.86 -15.77 -1.70
CA ALA A 524 -27.72 -16.30 -2.76
C ALA A 524 -27.17 -16.05 -4.19
N VAL A 525 -26.53 -14.90 -4.44
CA VAL A 525 -25.99 -14.56 -5.77
C VAL A 525 -24.70 -15.33 -6.10
N TRP A 526 -23.94 -15.78 -5.10
CA TRP A 526 -22.61 -16.38 -5.28
C TRP A 526 -22.52 -17.89 -5.06
N GLU A 527 -23.64 -18.58 -4.80
CA GLU A 527 -23.70 -20.06 -4.78
C GLU A 527 -23.53 -20.69 -6.18
N ASP A 528 -23.75 -19.94 -7.26
CA ASP A 528 -23.51 -20.37 -8.64
C ASP A 528 -22.08 -20.01 -9.11
N GLY A 529 -21.08 -20.73 -8.60
CA GLY A 529 -19.86 -21.01 -9.37
C GLY A 529 -18.54 -20.26 -9.04
N HIS A 530 -18.33 -19.74 -7.82
CA HIS A 530 -17.03 -19.16 -7.43
C HIS A 530 -16.23 -20.06 -6.45
N PRO A 531 -14.89 -20.20 -6.60
CA PRO A 531 -14.13 -21.30 -6.00
C PRO A 531 -13.71 -21.16 -4.54
N ASP A 532 -14.10 -20.13 -3.77
CA ASP A 532 -13.68 -20.09 -2.37
C ASP A 532 -14.67 -19.44 -1.38
N ARG A 533 -15.58 -20.28 -0.89
CA ARG A 533 -16.56 -19.98 0.17
C ARG A 533 -15.88 -19.55 1.48
N SER A 534 -14.64 -19.97 1.73
CA SER A 534 -13.92 -19.68 2.98
C SER A 534 -13.50 -18.21 3.09
N THR A 535 -12.96 -17.65 2.01
CA THR A 535 -12.55 -16.24 1.93
C THR A 535 -13.73 -15.28 2.15
N LEU A 536 -14.94 -15.67 1.72
CA LEU A 536 -16.17 -14.90 1.92
C LEU A 536 -16.69 -14.96 3.36
N ILE A 537 -16.64 -16.14 3.99
CA ILE A 537 -17.00 -16.31 5.42
C ILE A 537 -16.06 -15.47 6.29
N ASP A 538 -14.75 -15.54 6.00
CA ASP A 538 -13.73 -14.77 6.72
C ASP A 538 -13.90 -13.26 6.49
N ALA A 539 -14.32 -12.87 5.28
CA ALA A 539 -14.60 -11.48 4.95
C ALA A 539 -15.84 -10.93 5.67
N ALA A 540 -16.93 -11.69 5.73
CA ALA A 540 -18.14 -11.30 6.43
C ALA A 540 -17.91 -11.25 7.95
N ALA A 541 -17.25 -12.27 8.51
CA ALA A 541 -16.88 -12.33 9.92
C ALA A 541 -15.94 -11.17 10.33
N GLY A 542 -15.00 -10.79 9.45
CA GLY A 542 -14.14 -9.63 9.66
C GLY A 542 -14.91 -8.32 9.75
N LEU A 543 -15.88 -8.09 8.86
CA LEU A 543 -16.74 -6.88 8.91
C LEU A 543 -17.65 -6.88 10.14
N GLU A 544 -18.21 -8.02 10.52
CA GLU A 544 -19.04 -8.17 11.71
C GLU A 544 -18.23 -7.89 12.99
N THR A 545 -16.99 -8.36 13.04
CA THR A 545 -16.06 -8.06 14.14
C THR A 545 -15.74 -6.57 14.22
N TYR A 546 -15.47 -5.91 13.09
CA TYR A 546 -15.25 -4.46 13.05
C TYR A 546 -16.51 -3.67 13.43
N PHE A 547 -17.70 -4.11 13.03
CA PHE A 547 -18.96 -3.47 13.41
C PHE A 547 -19.20 -3.57 14.92
N HIS A 548 -19.00 -4.74 15.52
CA HIS A 548 -19.13 -4.92 16.97
C HIS A 548 -18.09 -4.13 17.76
N GLN A 549 -16.85 -4.07 17.28
CA GLN A 549 -15.80 -3.25 17.90
C GLN A 549 -16.13 -1.76 17.80
N LEU A 550 -16.51 -1.26 16.62
CA LEU A 550 -16.85 0.14 16.42
C LEU A 550 -18.08 0.55 17.21
N ARG A 551 -19.11 -0.31 17.31
CA ARG A 551 -20.31 -0.09 18.14
C ARG A 551 -19.99 0.10 19.63
N SER A 552 -18.86 -0.40 20.11
CA SER A 552 -18.44 -0.21 21.52
C SER A 552 -17.79 1.17 21.79
N TYR A 553 -17.36 1.88 20.73
CA TYR A 553 -16.66 3.16 20.82
C TYR A 553 -17.43 4.32 20.18
N LEU A 554 -18.45 4.01 19.38
CA LEU A 554 -19.21 4.94 18.57
C LEU A 554 -20.70 4.71 18.79
N ASP A 555 -21.50 5.76 18.73
CA ASP A 555 -22.95 5.57 18.67
C ASP A 555 -23.33 4.77 17.40
N SER A 556 -24.53 4.19 17.39
CA SER A 556 -24.94 3.29 16.29
C SER A 556 -24.88 3.97 14.91
N HIS A 557 -24.99 5.30 14.87
CA HIS A 557 -24.90 6.13 13.68
C HIS A 557 -23.45 6.27 13.18
N GLN A 558 -22.51 6.59 14.08
CA GLN A 558 -21.09 6.68 13.79
C GLN A 558 -20.49 5.30 13.46
N ALA A 559 -20.97 4.23 14.08
CA ALA A 559 -20.55 2.86 13.77
C ALA A 559 -21.00 2.43 12.36
N ALA A 560 -22.23 2.77 11.95
CA ALA A 560 -22.73 2.46 10.62
C ALA A 560 -21.98 3.25 9.53
N LEU A 561 -21.74 4.55 9.74
CA LEU A 561 -20.94 5.38 8.83
C LEU A 561 -19.49 4.90 8.74
N ALA A 562 -18.87 4.55 9.89
CA ALA A 562 -17.52 4.00 9.92
C ALA A 562 -17.43 2.66 9.18
N MET A 563 -18.48 1.83 9.23
CA MET A 563 -18.55 0.57 8.47
C MET A 563 -18.77 0.77 6.97
N ILE A 564 -19.59 1.73 6.56
CA ILE A 564 -19.75 2.10 5.14
C ILE A 564 -18.42 2.61 4.58
N LEU A 565 -17.73 3.46 5.34
CA LEU A 565 -16.41 3.97 4.98
C LEU A 565 -15.33 2.88 5.00
N ALA A 566 -15.36 1.96 5.98
CA ALA A 566 -14.47 0.81 6.03
C ALA A 566 -14.73 -0.18 4.89
N GLY A 567 -15.99 -0.34 4.46
CA GLY A 567 -16.36 -1.07 3.25
C GLY A 567 -15.78 -0.42 1.98
N GLY A 568 -15.82 0.91 1.90
CA GLY A 568 -15.16 1.68 0.83
C GLY A 568 -13.63 1.56 0.83
N LEU A 569 -13.00 1.65 2.00
CA LEU A 569 -11.55 1.47 2.19
C LEU A 569 -11.09 0.04 1.89
N ARG A 570 -11.90 -0.95 2.29
CA ARG A 570 -11.67 -2.36 1.98
C ARG A 570 -11.79 -2.60 0.48
N ARG A 571 -12.68 -1.90 -0.23
CA ARG A 571 -12.82 -1.93 -1.69
C ARG A 571 -11.60 -1.33 -2.41
N GLU A 572 -10.99 -0.27 -1.87
CA GLU A 572 -9.70 0.24 -2.36
C GLU A 572 -8.54 -0.74 -2.12
N LEU A 573 -8.53 -1.43 -0.97
CA LEU A 573 -7.53 -2.46 -0.67
C LEU A 573 -7.70 -3.71 -1.55
N ILE A 574 -8.94 -4.10 -1.84
CA ILE A 574 -9.29 -5.18 -2.75
C ILE A 574 -8.95 -4.82 -4.21
N GLY A 575 -8.91 -3.52 -4.56
CA GLY A 575 -8.44 -3.03 -5.85
C GLY A 575 -6.99 -3.40 -6.20
N GLN A 576 -6.22 -3.97 -5.26
CA GLN A 576 -4.89 -4.54 -5.52
C GLN A 576 -4.94 -6.01 -6.01
N CYS A 577 -6.12 -6.63 -6.09
CA CYS A 577 -6.34 -7.95 -6.70
C CYS A 577 -7.50 -7.88 -7.74
N PRO A 578 -7.19 -7.94 -9.06
CA PRO A 578 -8.15 -7.58 -10.12
C PRO A 578 -9.42 -8.44 -10.22
N ASP A 579 -9.46 -9.65 -9.65
CA ASP A 579 -10.59 -10.58 -9.82
C ASP A 579 -11.76 -10.36 -8.85
N THR A 580 -11.75 -9.29 -8.06
CA THR A 580 -12.75 -9.03 -6.99
C THR A 580 -13.47 -7.68 -7.09
N PHE A 581 -13.19 -6.92 -8.16
CA PHE A 581 -13.71 -5.57 -8.39
C PHE A 581 -15.24 -5.51 -8.51
N TYR A 582 -15.87 -6.52 -9.12
CA TYR A 582 -17.32 -6.58 -9.28
C TYR A 582 -18.07 -6.82 -7.94
N ALA A 583 -17.43 -7.47 -6.97
CA ALA A 583 -18.06 -7.78 -5.69
C ALA A 583 -18.32 -6.54 -4.82
N GLY A 584 -17.38 -5.60 -4.77
CA GLY A 584 -17.51 -4.39 -3.95
C GLY A 584 -18.55 -3.37 -4.45
N GLN A 585 -18.85 -3.38 -5.75
CA GLN A 585 -19.93 -2.56 -6.33
C GLN A 585 -21.30 -3.14 -5.99
N ILE A 586 -21.44 -4.46 -6.09
CA ILE A 586 -22.67 -5.19 -5.81
C ILE A 586 -23.04 -5.07 -4.32
N VAL A 587 -22.09 -5.21 -3.39
CA VAL A 587 -22.38 -5.09 -1.94
C VAL A 587 -22.87 -3.69 -1.54
N ILE A 588 -22.28 -2.63 -2.10
CA ILE A 588 -22.70 -1.25 -1.82
C ILE A 588 -24.04 -0.93 -2.50
N GLY A 589 -24.26 -1.41 -3.72
CA GLY A 589 -25.55 -1.31 -4.41
C GLY A 589 -26.66 -2.03 -3.65
N LEU A 590 -26.43 -3.26 -3.21
CA LEU A 590 -27.37 -4.05 -2.42
C LEU A 590 -27.66 -3.44 -1.04
N LEU A 591 -26.67 -2.82 -0.40
CA LEU A 591 -26.88 -2.04 0.84
C LEU A 591 -27.75 -0.80 0.58
N GLY A 592 -27.50 -0.06 -0.50
CA GLY A 592 -28.34 1.06 -0.90
C GLY A 592 -29.78 0.61 -1.20
N ASP A 593 -29.93 -0.43 -2.01
CA ASP A 593 -31.22 -0.93 -2.49
C ASP A 593 -32.05 -1.62 -1.40
N SER A 594 -31.42 -2.26 -0.41
CA SER A 594 -32.13 -2.85 0.75
C SER A 594 -32.60 -1.79 1.75
N LEU A 595 -31.95 -0.62 1.78
CA LEU A 595 -32.25 0.47 2.71
C LEU A 595 -33.20 1.54 2.12
N THR A 596 -33.38 1.57 0.80
CA THR A 596 -34.22 2.57 0.09
C THR A 596 -35.75 2.33 0.19
N PRO A 597 -36.28 1.09 0.16
CA PRO A 597 -37.73 0.82 0.27
C PRO A 597 -38.36 1.24 1.61
N ALA A 598 -37.55 1.52 2.62
CA ALA A 598 -38.00 2.00 3.93
C ALA A 598 -38.45 3.48 3.93
N LEU A 599 -38.27 4.21 2.81
CA LEU A 599 -38.57 5.63 2.67
C LEU A 599 -39.90 5.93 1.96
N ASP A 600 -40.47 4.99 1.21
CA ASP A 600 -41.70 5.20 0.40
C ASP A 600 -43.01 4.78 1.09
N MET A 601 -42.96 4.32 2.35
CA MET A 601 -44.15 3.81 3.07
C MET A 601 -44.87 4.85 3.94
N ASP A 602 -44.40 6.11 4.03
CA ASP A 602 -45.15 7.20 4.67
C ASP A 602 -46.02 7.97 3.66
N GLY A 603 -46.90 7.24 2.98
CA GLY A 603 -48.00 7.80 2.20
C GLY A 603 -49.10 8.33 3.11
N SER A 604 -48.96 9.54 3.64
CA SER A 604 -50.08 10.30 4.22
C SER A 604 -50.67 11.25 3.18
N PRO A 605 -52.00 11.25 2.93
CA PRO A 605 -52.63 12.16 1.97
C PRO A 605 -52.72 13.59 2.54
N PRO A 606 -52.84 14.63 1.69
CA PRO A 606 -52.87 16.00 2.16
C PRO A 606 -54.22 16.29 2.82
N VAL A 607 -54.17 16.73 4.09
CA VAL A 607 -55.33 17.34 4.76
C VAL A 607 -55.23 18.85 4.63
N SER A 608 -56.40 19.43 4.34
CA SER A 608 -56.73 20.80 3.92
C SER A 608 -56.28 21.91 4.87
#